data_AF-A0A508X170-F1
#
_entry.id   AF-A0A508X170-F1
#
_cell.length_a   1.000
_cell.length_b   1.000
_cell.length_c   1.000
_cell.angle_alpha   90.00
_cell.angle_beta   90.00
_cell.angle_gamma   90.00
#
_symmetry.space_group_name_H-M   'P 1'
#
loop_
_entity.id
_entity.type
_entity.pdbx_description
1 polymer ?
#
loop_
_entity_poly.entity_id
_entity_poly.type
_entity_poly.pdbx_seq_one_letter_code
_entity_poly.pdbx_strand_id
1 'polypeptide(L)' 'MRGKDILISGSGIAGLVLAWWLGRYGFRPTIVEKSTGLRRGGHAVDL' A
#
# COMPACT_ATOMS: atom_id res chain seq x y z
N MET A 1 -0.98 -19.69 -1.23
CA MET A 1 -2.11 -19.16 -0.42
C MET A 1 -2.93 -18.23 -1.31
N ARG A 2 -3.82 -18.75 -2.16
CA ARG A 2 -4.60 -17.91 -3.07
C ARG A 2 -5.89 -17.47 -2.39
N GLY A 3 -6.21 -16.18 -2.51
CA GLY A 3 -7.52 -15.64 -2.09
C GLY A 3 -7.65 -15.22 -0.63
N LYS A 4 -6.56 -14.97 0.10
CA LYS A 4 -6.67 -14.30 1.41
C LYS A 4 -6.82 -12.79 1.22
N ASP A 5 -7.86 -12.24 1.84
CA ASP A 5 -8.06 -10.80 1.96
C ASP A 5 -7.09 -10.22 3.00
N ILE A 6 -6.41 -9.13 2.66
CA ILE A 6 -5.43 -8.45 3.51
C ILE A 6 -5.83 -6.99 3.63
N LEU A 7 -5.96 -6.47 4.86
CA LEU A 7 -6.13 -5.04 5.10
C LEU A 7 -4.75 -4.40 5.35
N ILE A 8 -4.45 -3.33 4.62
CA ILE A 8 -3.26 -2.51 4.79
C ILE A 8 -3.70 -1.14 5.30
N SER A 9 -3.20 -0.72 6.45
CA SER A 9 -3.46 0.61 7.02
C SER A 9 -2.35 1.58 6.60
N GLY A 10 -2.67 2.50 5.70
CA GLY A 10 -1.80 3.55 5.18
C GLY A 10 -1.45 3.36 3.70
N SER A 11 -1.66 4.41 2.89
CA SER A 11 -1.30 4.44 1.46
C SER A 11 0.01 5.20 1.19
N GLY A 12 0.96 5.13 2.13
CA GLY A 12 2.33 5.61 1.92
C GLY A 12 3.13 4.67 1.00
N ILE A 13 4.41 4.98 0.78
CA ILE A 13 5.31 4.20 -0.10
C ILE A 13 5.27 2.72 0.27
N ALA A 14 5.48 2.38 1.54
CA ALA A 14 5.49 1.01 2.02
C ALA A 14 4.16 0.28 1.79
N GLY A 15 3.02 0.93 2.05
CA GLY A 15 1.69 0.34 1.88
C GLY A 15 1.38 0.02 0.42
N LEU A 16 1.70 0.94 -0.49
CA LEU A 16 1.53 0.75 -1.93
C LEU A 16 2.46 -0.36 -2.47
N VAL A 17 3.73 -0.37 -2.07
CA VAL A 17 4.70 -1.41 -2.46
C VAL A 17 4.27 -2.78 -1.96
N LEU A 18 3.82 -2.88 -0.70
CA LEU A 18 3.33 -4.13 -0.13
C LEU A 18 2.10 -4.65 -0.89
N ALA A 19 1.12 -3.79 -1.16
CA ALA A 19 -0.07 -4.17 -1.92
C ALA A 19 0.28 -4.70 -3.31
N TRP A 20 1.23 -4.06 -3.99
CA TRP A 20 1.67 -4.47 -5.32
C TRP A 20 2.23 -5.90 -5.32
N TRP A 21 3.13 -6.21 -4.38
CA TRP A 21 3.69 -7.55 -4.26
C TRP A 21 2.64 -8.58 -3.83
N LEU A 22 1.81 -8.26 -2.84
CA LEU A 22 0.74 -9.15 -2.37
C LEU A 22 -0.21 -9.54 -3.51
N GLY A 23 -0.63 -8.58 -4.35
CA GLY A 23 -1.43 -8.86 -5.54
C GLY A 23 -0.73 -9.83 -6.49
N ARG A 24 0.58 -9.63 -6.72
CA ARG A 24 1.39 -10.50 -7.58
C ARG A 24 1.58 -11.92 -7.01
N TYR A 25 1.55 -12.07 -5.68
CA TYR A 25 1.58 -13.38 -5.01
C TYR A 25 0.19 -14.02 -4.82
N GLY A 26 -0.88 -13.42 -5.35
CA GLY A 26 -2.23 -14.00 -5.37
C GLY A 26 -3.09 -13.71 -4.13
N PHE A 27 -2.73 -12.67 -3.37
CA PHE A 27 -3.55 -12.12 -2.29
C PHE A 27 -4.51 -11.05 -2.81
N ARG A 28 -5.49 -10.66 -1.98
CA ARG A 28 -6.47 -9.61 -2.29
C ARG A 28 -6.31 -8.44 -1.29
N PRO A 29 -5.31 -7.56 -1.51
CA PRO A 29 -5.07 -6.45 -0.60
C PRO A 29 -6.13 -5.33 -0.77
N THR A 30 -6.58 -4.78 0.34
CA THR A 30 -7.35 -3.54 0.43
C THR A 30 -6.56 -2.54 1.27
N ILE A 31 -6.34 -1.34 0.74
CA ILE A 31 -5.64 -0.26 1.45
C ILE A 31 -6.67 0.71 2.00
N VAL A 32 -6.53 1.09 3.26
CA VAL A 32 -7.26 2.21 3.87
C VAL A 32 -6.28 3.34 4.20
N GLU A 33 -6.66 4.57 3.91
CA GLU A 33 -5.85 5.75 4.20
C GLU A 33 -6.75 6.83 4.79
N LYS A 34 -6.24 7.52 5.82
CA LYS A 34 -6.94 8.61 6.50
C LYS A 34 -6.95 9.89 5.66
N SER A 35 -5.87 10.16 4.92
CA SER A 35 -5.78 11.35 4.09
C SER A 35 -6.82 11.32 2.97
N THR A 36 -7.53 12.43 2.78
CA THR A 36 -8.56 12.59 1.75
C THR A 36 -7.99 12.75 0.34
N GLY A 37 -6.67 12.84 0.19
CA GLY A 37 -6.01 13.00 -1.10
C GLY A 37 -4.50 12.81 -1.04
N LEU A 38 -3.85 13.01 -2.19
CA LEU A 38 -2.40 12.94 -2.31
C LEU A 38 -1.72 14.03 -1.47
N ARG A 39 -0.73 13.62 -0.68
CA ARG A 39 0.17 14.54 0.01
C ARG A 39 1.09 15.20 -1.03
N ARG A 40 1.11 16.53 -1.07
CA ARG A 40 1.88 17.32 -2.07
C ARG A 40 3.28 17.73 -1.60
N GLY A 41 3.62 17.50 -0.33
CA GLY A 41 4.92 17.80 0.26
C GLY A 41 5.63 16.54 0.74
N GLY A 42 6.92 16.65 1.03
CA GLY A 42 7.74 15.56 1.53
C GLY A 42 9.24 15.89 1.45
N HIS A 43 10.05 14.90 1.79
CA HIS A 43 11.51 14.96 1.67
C HIS A 43 11.97 14.00 0.57
N ALA A 44 13.10 14.32 -0.06
CA ALA A 44 13.77 13.39 -0.95
C ALA A 44 14.17 12.13 -0.17
N VAL A 45 13.95 10.98 -0.78
CA VAL A 45 14.40 9.68 -0.28
C VAL A 45 15.57 9.26 -1.14
N ASP A 46 16.69 8.94 -0.51
CA ASP A 46 17.89 8.41 -1.16
C ASP A 46 18.08 6.92 -0.79
N LEU A 47 18.93 6.23 -1.54
CA LEU A 47 19.20 4.79 -1.41
C LEU A 47 20.40 4.48 -0.49
#